data_AF-A0A8T6LGS8-F1
#
_entry.id   AF-A0A8T6LGS8-F1
#
_cell.length_a   1.000
_cell.length_b   1.000
_cell.length_c   1.000
_cell.angle_alpha   90.00
_cell.angle_beta   90.00
_cell.angle_gamma   90.00
#
_symmetry.space_group_name_H-M   'P 1'
#
loop_
_entity.id
_entity.type
_entity.pdbx_description
1 polymer ?
#
loop_
_entity_poly.entity_id
_entity_poly.type
_entity_poly.pdbx_seq_one_letter_code
_entity_poly.pdbx_strand_id
1 'polypeptide(L)'
;MSRWKRVIRGVLGMGLTFGAIGAALFSLVALVSAVFFPGAEDELGFMIIAGAVWGAGIGTSFSAILAIAARGRSLDELSYSRVASVGVLGGLLLAGLVVGGSWGDWPNGGAIVPFSILPLLGAGGGVASLLVARKAGRVLRSGEETGSLLEG
;
A
#
# COMPACT_ATOMS: atom_id res chain seq x y z
N MET A 1 14.55 -8.21 -21.54
CA MET A 1 14.27 -8.65 -20.15
C MET A 1 12.91 -9.33 -20.10
N SER A 2 12.77 -10.50 -19.46
CA SER A 2 11.47 -11.18 -19.39
C SER A 2 10.44 -10.36 -18.61
N ARG A 3 9.16 -10.41 -19.01
CA ARG A 3 8.04 -9.69 -18.36
C ARG A 3 8.04 -9.88 -16.84
N TRP A 4 8.32 -11.09 -16.39
CA TRP A 4 8.37 -11.44 -14.97
C TRP A 4 9.45 -10.73 -14.17
N LYS A 5 10.66 -10.52 -14.74
CA LYS A 5 11.71 -9.75 -14.06
C LYS A 5 11.31 -8.29 -13.84
N ARG A 6 10.57 -7.70 -14.79
CA ARG A 6 10.05 -6.32 -14.66
C ARG A 6 8.97 -6.24 -13.56
N VAL A 7 8.10 -7.23 -13.48
CA VAL A 7 7.06 -7.33 -12.43
C VAL A 7 7.68 -7.48 -11.05
N ILE A 8 8.62 -8.42 -10.87
CA ILE A 8 9.29 -8.64 -9.58
C ILE A 8 10.03 -7.38 -9.12
N ARG A 9 10.72 -6.69 -10.03
CA ARG A 9 11.39 -5.42 -9.70
C ARG A 9 10.40 -4.35 -9.25
N GLY A 10 9.22 -4.28 -9.88
CA GLY A 10 8.14 -3.37 -9.46
C GLY A 10 7.58 -3.72 -8.08
N VAL A 11 7.34 -5.01 -7.82
CA VAL A 11 6.84 -5.49 -6.52
C VAL A 11 7.82 -5.20 -5.39
N LEU A 12 9.11 -5.47 -5.60
CA LEU A 12 10.16 -5.17 -4.61
C LEU A 12 10.34 -3.67 -4.41
N GLY A 13 10.32 -2.89 -5.48
CA GLY A 13 10.41 -1.43 -5.41
C GLY A 13 9.27 -0.83 -4.60
N MET A 14 8.03 -1.29 -4.82
CA MET A 14 6.88 -0.81 -4.06
C MET A 14 6.90 -1.29 -2.61
N GLY A 15 7.40 -2.50 -2.36
CA GLY A 15 7.72 -2.98 -1.02
C GLY A 15 8.65 -2.03 -0.27
N LEU A 16 9.77 -1.65 -0.88
CA LEU A 16 10.70 -0.68 -0.31
C LEU A 16 10.06 0.69 -0.05
N THR A 17 9.26 1.20 -1.00
CA THR A 17 8.55 2.48 -0.84
C THR A 17 7.60 2.44 0.35
N PHE A 18 6.80 1.39 0.48
CA PHE A 18 5.90 1.22 1.62
C PHE A 18 6.65 0.95 2.92
N GLY A 19 7.80 0.27 2.87
CA GLY A 19 8.68 0.12 4.04
C GLY A 19 9.19 1.47 4.53
N ALA A 20 9.64 2.34 3.62
CA ALA A 20 10.08 3.69 3.98
C ALA A 20 8.93 4.54 4.55
N ILE A 21 7.74 4.46 3.95
CA ILE A 21 6.54 5.16 4.45
C ILE A 21 6.12 4.63 5.82
N GLY A 22 6.12 3.30 6.00
CA GLY A 22 5.79 2.64 7.25
C GLY A 22 6.76 3.02 8.36
N ALA A 23 8.07 3.03 8.07
CA ALA A 23 9.09 3.52 8.98
C ALA A 23 8.84 4.98 9.38
N ALA A 24 8.58 5.87 8.41
CA ALA A 24 8.33 7.28 8.68
C ALA A 24 7.08 7.52 9.54
N LEU A 25 5.98 6.80 9.25
CA LEU A 25 4.75 6.88 10.04
C LEU A 25 4.96 6.39 11.47
N PHE A 26 5.63 5.25 11.64
CA PHE A 26 5.91 4.71 12.97
C PHE A 26 6.93 5.56 13.73
N SER A 27 7.91 6.18 13.06
CA SER A 27 8.79 7.19 13.67
C SER A 27 7.98 8.37 14.21
N LEU A 28 6.97 8.84 13.48
CA LEU A 28 6.13 9.95 13.92
C LEU A 28 5.28 9.55 15.14
N VAL A 29 4.69 8.35 15.11
CA VAL A 29 3.95 7.80 16.26
C VAL A 29 4.86 7.67 17.47
N ALA A 30 6.06 7.12 17.27
CA ALA A 30 7.04 6.92 18.32
C ALA A 30 7.50 8.25 18.94
N LEU A 31 7.72 9.28 18.12
CA LEU A 31 8.03 10.64 18.58
C LEU A 31 6.90 11.24 19.43
N VAL A 32 5.65 11.10 18.97
CA VAL A 32 4.47 11.54 19.72
C VAL A 32 4.39 10.79 21.05
N SER A 33 4.55 9.47 21.04
CA SER A 33 4.53 8.65 22.25
C SER A 33 5.61 9.06 23.26
N ALA A 34 6.83 9.34 22.82
CA ALA A 34 7.91 9.78 23.71
C ALA A 34 7.62 11.14 24.37
N VAL A 35 6.88 12.04 23.71
CA VAL A 35 6.48 13.34 24.26
C VAL A 35 5.39 13.20 25.33
N PHE A 36 4.43 12.29 25.12
CA PHE A 36 3.26 12.16 26.01
C PHE A 36 3.42 11.07 27.08
N PHE A 37 4.32 10.10 26.90
CA PHE A 37 4.53 8.95 27.79
C PHE A 37 6.02 8.81 28.13
N PRO A 38 6.46 9.37 29.28
CA PRO A 38 7.82 9.22 29.77
C PRO A 38 8.16 7.73 29.97
N GLY A 39 9.22 7.24 29.31
CA GLY A 39 9.63 5.82 29.34
C GLY A 39 9.35 5.02 28.06
N ALA A 40 8.66 5.59 27.07
CA ALA A 40 8.45 4.95 25.76
C ALA A 40 9.70 5.00 24.83
N GLU A 41 10.79 5.59 25.31
CA GLU A 41 11.99 5.93 24.54
C GLU A 41 12.80 4.68 24.14
N ASP A 42 12.74 3.64 24.99
CA ASP A 42 13.42 2.36 24.77
C ASP A 42 12.79 1.56 23.62
N GLU A 43 11.53 1.84 23.26
CA GLU A 43 10.78 1.13 22.21
C GLU A 43 10.84 1.83 20.84
N LEU A 44 11.42 3.04 20.76
CA LEU A 44 11.47 3.83 19.52
C LEU A 44 12.10 3.05 18.36
N GLY A 45 13.26 2.42 18.60
CA GLY A 45 13.96 1.64 17.57
C GLY A 45 13.14 0.44 17.09
N PHE A 46 12.44 -0.23 18.02
CA PHE A 46 11.56 -1.35 17.68
C PHE A 46 10.37 -0.89 16.85
N MET A 47 9.71 0.22 17.22
CA MET A 47 8.57 0.76 16.47
C MET A 47 8.94 1.13 15.03
N ILE A 48 10.10 1.76 14.82
CA ILE A 48 10.56 2.18 13.49
C ILE A 48 10.86 0.95 12.61
N ILE A 49 11.59 -0.04 13.15
CA ILE A 49 11.90 -1.28 12.44
C ILE A 49 10.61 -2.07 12.16
N ALA A 50 9.71 -2.15 13.13
CA ALA A 50 8.41 -2.77 12.96
C ALA A 50 7.63 -2.08 11.84
N GLY A 51 7.53 -0.75 11.84
CA GLY A 51 6.89 0.02 10.78
C GLY A 51 7.51 -0.23 9.39
N ALA A 52 8.84 -0.35 9.32
CA ALA A 52 9.54 -0.65 8.07
C ALA A 52 9.23 -2.06 7.54
N VAL A 53 9.30 -3.07 8.41
CA VAL A 53 9.07 -4.48 8.06
C VAL A 53 7.61 -4.70 7.68
N TRP A 54 6.69 -4.15 8.47
CA TRP A 54 5.25 -4.21 8.20
C TRP A 54 4.89 -3.47 6.92
N GLY A 55 5.39 -2.24 6.75
CA GLY A 55 5.21 -1.47 5.52
C GLY A 55 5.70 -2.26 4.30
N ALA A 56 6.90 -2.84 4.37
CA ALA A 56 7.47 -3.61 3.27
C ALA A 56 6.65 -4.87 2.94
N GLY A 57 6.22 -5.63 3.95
CA GLY A 57 5.37 -6.81 3.77
C GLY A 57 4.02 -6.47 3.14
N ILE A 58 3.42 -5.35 3.56
CA ILE A 58 2.17 -4.86 3.01
C ILE A 58 2.33 -4.43 1.55
N GLY A 59 3.33 -3.60 1.26
CA GLY A 59 3.57 -3.07 -0.08
C GLY A 59 3.94 -4.14 -1.10
N THR A 60 4.73 -5.14 -0.68
CA THR A 60 5.06 -6.29 -1.53
C THR A 60 3.82 -7.15 -1.80
N SER A 61 3.05 -7.50 -0.77
CA SER A 61 1.85 -8.33 -0.91
C SER A 61 0.79 -7.64 -1.79
N PHE A 62 0.52 -6.36 -1.55
CA PHE A 62 -0.40 -5.57 -2.36
C PHE A 62 0.04 -5.51 -3.82
N SER A 63 1.32 -5.26 -4.07
CA SER A 63 1.85 -5.16 -5.43
C SER A 63 1.86 -6.51 -6.14
N ALA A 64 2.11 -7.61 -5.42
CA ALA A 64 2.02 -8.96 -5.96
C ALA A 64 0.59 -9.30 -6.36
N ILE A 65 -0.39 -9.03 -5.49
CA ILE A 65 -1.81 -9.23 -5.79
C ILE A 65 -2.23 -8.37 -6.98
N LEU A 66 -1.81 -7.10 -7.02
CA LEU A 66 -2.12 -6.21 -8.13
C LEU A 66 -1.48 -6.67 -9.44
N ALA A 67 -0.23 -7.14 -9.41
CA ALA A 67 0.44 -7.70 -10.58
C ALA A 67 -0.24 -8.98 -11.10
N ILE A 68 -0.77 -9.82 -10.20
CA ILE A 68 -1.55 -11.01 -10.53
C ILE A 68 -2.92 -10.61 -11.10
N ALA A 69 -3.59 -9.63 -10.49
CA ALA A 69 -4.91 -9.15 -10.92
C ALA A 69 -4.87 -8.38 -12.26
N ALA A 70 -3.79 -7.65 -12.52
CA ALA A 70 -3.57 -6.87 -13.72
C ALA A 70 -2.93 -7.68 -14.87
N ARG A 71 -2.74 -9.00 -14.71
CA ARG A 71 -2.02 -9.89 -15.64
C ARG A 71 -2.66 -9.93 -17.03
N GLY A 72 -2.36 -8.92 -17.84
CA GLY A 72 -2.74 -8.80 -19.25
C GLY A 72 -3.74 -7.69 -19.62
N ARG A 73 -4.19 -6.83 -18.70
CA ARG A 73 -5.13 -5.72 -19.01
C ARG A 73 -4.53 -4.35 -18.69
N SER A 74 -4.87 -3.34 -19.50
CA SER A 74 -4.43 -1.97 -19.23
C SER A 74 -5.15 -1.39 -18.00
N LEU A 75 -4.55 -0.41 -17.33
CA LEU A 75 -5.17 0.28 -16.18
C LEU A 75 -6.48 1.00 -16.57
N ASP A 76 -6.66 1.32 -17.85
CA ASP A 76 -7.88 1.91 -18.39
C ASP A 76 -9.02 0.89 -18.56
N GLU A 77 -8.70 -0.41 -18.64
CA GLU A 77 -9.68 -1.50 -18.75
C GLU A 77 -10.10 -2.07 -17.39
N LEU A 78 -9.39 -1.71 -16.32
CA LEU A 78 -9.68 -2.16 -14.96
C LEU A 78 -10.91 -1.43 -14.40
N SER A 79 -12.01 -2.17 -14.17
CA SER A 79 -13.21 -1.58 -13.56
C SER A 79 -12.94 -1.14 -12.12
N TYR A 80 -13.57 -0.04 -11.71
CA TYR A 80 -13.50 0.48 -10.34
C TYR A 80 -13.89 -0.58 -9.31
N SER A 81 -14.94 -1.38 -9.59
CA SER A 81 -15.33 -2.50 -8.74
C SER A 81 -14.21 -3.52 -8.58
N ARG A 82 -13.51 -3.93 -9.64
CA ARG A 82 -12.45 -4.94 -9.53
C ARG A 82 -11.28 -4.43 -8.69
N VAL A 83 -10.90 -3.16 -8.85
CA VAL A 83 -9.84 -2.54 -8.04
C VAL A 83 -10.27 -2.37 -6.58
N ALA A 84 -11.52 -1.97 -6.34
CA ALA A 84 -12.09 -1.91 -5.01
C ALA A 84 -12.13 -3.31 -4.34
N SER A 85 -12.51 -4.36 -5.07
CA SER A 85 -12.52 -5.73 -4.55
C SER A 85 -11.11 -6.23 -4.20
N VAL A 86 -10.11 -5.92 -5.02
CA VAL A 86 -8.70 -6.24 -4.72
C VAL A 86 -8.19 -5.42 -3.52
N GLY A 87 -8.60 -4.15 -3.43
CA GLY A 87 -8.32 -3.29 -2.29
C GLY A 87 -8.93 -3.81 -0.98
N VAL A 88 -10.20 -4.27 -1.01
CA VAL A 88 -10.88 -4.93 0.10
C VAL A 88 -10.15 -6.21 0.51
N LEU A 89 -9.80 -7.06 -0.45
CA LEU A 89 -9.02 -8.28 -0.17
C LEU A 89 -7.67 -7.95 0.47
N GLY A 90 -6.97 -6.95 -0.03
CA GLY A 90 -5.71 -6.47 0.55
C GLY A 90 -5.90 -5.98 1.98
N GLY A 91 -6.92 -5.16 2.23
CA GLY A 91 -7.24 -4.65 3.56
C GLY A 91 -7.72 -5.73 4.54
N LEU A 92 -8.42 -6.76 4.07
CA LEU A 92 -8.81 -7.93 4.86
C LEU A 92 -7.59 -8.78 5.25
N LEU A 93 -6.67 -8.99 4.31
CA LEU A 93 -5.42 -9.71 4.59
C LEU A 93 -4.60 -8.98 5.67
N LEU A 94 -4.55 -7.66 5.56
CA LEU A 94 -3.87 -6.78 6.51
C LEU A 94 -4.52 -6.82 7.88
N ALA A 95 -5.86 -6.78 7.93
CA ALA A 95 -6.63 -6.93 9.17
C ALA A 95 -6.34 -8.28 9.84
N GLY A 96 -6.31 -9.37 9.06
CA GLY A 96 -5.93 -10.69 9.55
C GLY A 96 -4.51 -10.73 10.11
N LEU A 97 -3.55 -10.06 9.47
CA LEU A 97 -2.17 -10.02 9.96
C LEU A 97 -2.06 -9.19 11.25
N VAL A 98 -2.75 -8.04 11.34
CA VAL A 98 -2.79 -7.20 12.55
C VAL A 98 -3.40 -7.95 13.73
N VAL A 99 -4.53 -8.63 13.51
CA VAL A 99 -5.21 -9.42 14.55
C VAL A 99 -4.42 -10.68 14.90
N GLY A 100 -3.74 -11.31 13.93
CA GLY A 100 -2.91 -12.49 14.17
C GLY A 100 -1.57 -12.17 14.85
N GLY A 101 -0.99 -11.01 14.55
CA GLY A 101 0.31 -10.57 15.07
C GLY A 101 0.28 -10.11 16.52
N SER A 102 -0.91 -9.91 17.10
CA SER A 102 -1.09 -9.47 18.48
C SER A 102 -1.30 -10.59 19.50
N TRP A 103 -1.08 -11.85 19.12
CA TRP A 103 -1.00 -13.01 20.03
C TRP A 103 -2.09 -13.06 21.13
N GLY A 104 -3.33 -12.67 20.82
CA GLY A 104 -4.47 -12.81 21.72
C GLY A 104 -4.70 -11.68 22.74
N ASP A 105 -3.92 -10.60 22.76
CA ASP A 105 -4.07 -9.49 23.74
C ASP A 105 -5.22 -8.50 23.41
N TRP A 106 -6.06 -8.80 22.41
CA TRP A 106 -7.15 -7.89 22.05
C TRP A 106 -8.34 -8.06 22.99
N PRO A 107 -8.84 -6.98 23.62
CA PRO A 107 -10.09 -7.03 24.35
C PRO A 107 -11.23 -7.46 23.43
N ASN A 108 -12.17 -8.26 23.96
CA ASN A 108 -13.31 -8.81 23.22
C ASN A 108 -14.02 -7.73 22.39
N GLY A 109 -13.95 -7.86 21.06
CA GLY A 109 -14.56 -6.93 20.09
C GLY A 109 -13.58 -5.98 19.39
N GLY A 110 -12.35 -5.85 19.86
CA GLY A 110 -11.39 -4.95 19.23
C GLY A 110 -11.03 -5.36 17.79
N ALA A 111 -11.00 -6.67 17.48
CA ALA A 111 -10.72 -7.18 16.13
C ALA A 111 -11.72 -6.69 15.06
N ILE A 112 -12.93 -6.27 15.44
CA ILE A 112 -13.94 -5.75 14.50
C ILE A 112 -13.44 -4.48 13.80
N VAL A 113 -12.69 -3.65 14.52
CA VAL A 113 -12.18 -2.36 14.03
C VAL A 113 -11.23 -2.55 12.83
N PRO A 114 -10.13 -3.32 12.91
CA PRO A 114 -9.26 -3.54 11.76
C PRO A 114 -9.97 -4.25 10.60
N PHE A 115 -10.85 -5.22 10.87
CA PHE A 115 -11.62 -5.91 9.83
C PHE A 115 -12.67 -5.03 9.14
N SER A 116 -13.07 -3.90 9.74
CA SER A 116 -14.01 -2.97 9.12
C SER A 116 -13.27 -1.84 8.39
N ILE A 117 -12.27 -1.25 9.05
CA ILE A 117 -11.59 -0.05 8.57
C ILE A 117 -10.61 -0.38 7.44
N LEU A 118 -9.77 -1.40 7.61
CA LEU A 118 -8.70 -1.68 6.66
C LEU A 118 -9.19 -2.10 5.27
N PRO A 119 -10.27 -2.89 5.12
CA PRO A 119 -10.82 -3.19 3.80
C PRO A 119 -11.42 -1.97 3.11
N LEU A 120 -12.11 -1.09 3.86
CA LEU A 120 -12.65 0.16 3.33
C LEU A 120 -11.52 1.10 2.86
N LEU A 121 -10.48 1.24 3.67
CA LEU A 121 -9.27 1.98 3.32
C LEU A 121 -8.55 1.38 2.11
N GLY A 122 -8.47 0.04 2.04
CA GLY A 122 -7.88 -0.67 0.92
C GLY A 122 -8.67 -0.46 -0.37
N ALA A 123 -10.00 -0.54 -0.34
CA ALA A 123 -10.85 -0.22 -1.49
C ALA A 123 -10.69 1.24 -1.91
N GLY A 124 -10.81 2.17 -0.98
CA GLY A 124 -10.71 3.61 -1.24
C GLY A 124 -9.35 3.99 -1.81
N GLY A 125 -8.27 3.56 -1.17
CA GLY A 125 -6.90 3.80 -1.62
C GLY A 125 -6.60 3.16 -2.98
N GLY A 126 -7.12 1.96 -3.24
CA GLY A 126 -7.03 1.31 -4.55
C GLY A 126 -7.71 2.11 -5.66
N VAL A 127 -8.95 2.56 -5.42
CA VAL A 127 -9.72 3.36 -6.37
C VAL A 127 -9.07 4.73 -6.60
N ALA A 128 -8.63 5.41 -5.54
CA ALA A 128 -7.94 6.69 -5.63
C ALA A 128 -6.65 6.58 -6.45
N SER A 129 -5.85 5.53 -6.19
CA SER A 129 -4.62 5.27 -6.94
C SER A 129 -4.90 5.02 -8.43
N LEU A 130 -5.98 4.30 -8.75
CA LEU A 130 -6.40 4.08 -10.14
C LEU A 130 -6.78 5.40 -10.83
N LEU A 131 -7.52 6.26 -10.13
CA LEU A 131 -7.92 7.57 -10.67
C LEU A 131 -6.70 8.46 -10.96
N VAL A 132 -5.73 8.50 -10.03
CA VAL A 132 -4.47 9.22 -10.22
C VAL A 132 -3.67 8.65 -11.40
N ALA A 133 -3.56 7.32 -11.47
CA ALA A 133 -2.85 6.64 -12.56
C ALA A 133 -3.48 6.92 -13.94
N ARG A 134 -4.82 6.89 -14.04
CA ARG A 134 -5.55 7.23 -15.27
C ARG A 134 -5.36 8.69 -15.67
N LYS A 135 -5.34 9.60 -14.70
CA LYS A 135 -5.09 11.02 -14.95
C LYS A 135 -3.67 11.24 -15.45
N ALA A 136 -2.67 10.63 -14.80
CA ALA A 136 -1.27 10.72 -15.20
C ALA A 136 -1.03 10.14 -16.62
N GLY A 137 -1.63 8.98 -16.93
CA GLY A 137 -1.51 8.36 -18.25
C GLY A 137 -2.07 9.22 -19.38
N ARG A 138 -3.22 9.88 -19.17
CA ARG A 138 -3.79 10.81 -20.16
C ARG A 138 -2.91 12.04 -20.39
N VAL A 139 -2.32 12.59 -19.34
CA VAL A 139 -1.44 13.76 -19.44
C VAL A 139 -0.17 13.44 -20.23
N LEU A 140 0.45 12.28 -19.97
CA LEU A 140 1.65 11.84 -20.69
C LEU A 140 1.38 11.65 -22.19
N ARG A 141 0.26 11.01 -22.53
CA ARG A 141 -0.13 10.78 -23.93
C ARG A 141 -0.44 12.07 -24.69
N SER A 142 -1.07 13.05 -24.03
CA SER A 142 -1.30 14.39 -24.60
C SER A 142 0.01 15.15 -24.83
N GLY A 143 1.01 14.97 -23.97
CA GLY A 143 2.34 15.58 -24.14
C GLY A 143 3.11 15.01 -25.33
N GLU A 144 3.06 13.69 -25.54
CA GLU A 144 3.68 13.02 -26.70
C GLU A 144 3.06 13.46 -28.04
N GLU A 145 1.72 13.59 -28.10
CA GLU A 145 1.02 14.09 -29.30
C GLU A 145 1.31 15.57 -29.58
N THR A 146 1.59 16.38 -28.56
CA THR A 146 1.95 17.80 -28.75
C THR A 146 3.41 17.96 -29.18
N GLY A 147 4.31 17.11 -28.66
CA GLY A 147 5.72 17.09 -29.07
C GLY A 147 5.91 16.69 -30.54
N SER A 148 5.16 15.69 -31.02
CA SER A 148 5.26 15.25 -32.43
C SER A 148 4.72 16.27 -33.43
N LEU A 149 3.81 17.16 -33.01
CA LEU A 149 3.29 18.26 -33.82
C LEU A 149 4.22 19.48 -33.89
N LEU A 150 5.20 19.58 -32.99
CA LEU A 150 6.20 20.66 -32.99
C LEU A 150 7.50 20.27 -33.70
N GLU A 151 7.70 18.98 -33.99
CA GLU A 151 8.88 18.44 -34.68
C GLU A 151 8.64 18.12 -36.18
N GLY A 152 7.42 18.35 -36.70
CA GLY A 152 7.05 18.19 -38.12
C GLY A 152 6.84 19.52 -38.83
#